data_AF-K1Y2E1-F1
#
_entry.id   AF-K1Y2E1-F1
#
_cell.length_a   1.000
_cell.length_b   1.000
_cell.length_c   1.000
_cell.angle_alpha   90.00
_cell.angle_beta   90.00
_cell.angle_gamma   90.00
#
_symmetry.space_group_name_H-M   'P 1'
#
loop_
_entity.id
_entity.type
_entity.pdbx_description
1 polymer ?
#
loop_
_entity_poly.entity_id
_entity_poly.type
_entity_poly.pdbx_seq_one_letter_code
_entity_poly.pdbx_strand_id
1 'polypeptide(L)'
;MRLAPFVFAVIPGIWYIKFKFLLPIAHILNNLFILISPNLLFYRNITFWWGGLSEFGINYVTFLPFFLIGLIKQFPGKKILMLFLAWVLIFSAFSPDFPESRLFYLSGPLWSILIGTGMTFSFQVRNKFFKTLIICLSLFLIYEYGQLLHYYFRHYPISVSGNLDKIHGIF
;
A
#
# COMPACT_ATOMS: atom_id res chain seq x y z
N MET A 1 -6.82 28.56 -10.86
CA MET A 1 -5.83 28.16 -9.83
C MET A 1 -4.92 27.09 -10.44
N ARG A 2 -3.60 27.30 -10.44
CA ARG A 2 -2.64 26.33 -10.97
C ARG A 2 -2.56 25.17 -9.96
N LEU A 3 -2.85 23.95 -10.39
CA LEU A 3 -2.89 22.76 -9.52
C LEU A 3 -1.52 22.46 -8.88
N ALA A 4 -0.45 22.81 -9.61
CA ALA A 4 0.93 22.59 -9.19
C ALA A 4 1.29 23.27 -7.85
N PRO A 5 1.14 24.60 -7.65
CA PRO A 5 1.46 25.23 -6.37
C PRO A 5 0.65 24.71 -5.19
N PHE A 6 -0.59 24.24 -5.41
CA PHE A 6 -1.40 23.62 -4.36
C PHE A 6 -0.84 22.24 -3.96
N VAL A 7 -0.45 21.43 -4.94
CA VAL A 7 0.27 20.17 -4.72
C VAL A 7 1.61 20.39 -3.98
N PHE A 8 2.36 21.43 -4.34
CA PHE A 8 3.61 21.80 -3.68
C PHE A 8 3.43 22.37 -2.26
N ALA A 9 2.26 22.95 -1.95
CA ALA A 9 1.95 23.47 -0.62
C ALA A 9 1.47 22.40 0.37
N VAL A 10 0.86 21.31 -0.13
CA VAL A 10 0.25 20.26 0.71
C VAL A 10 1.23 19.12 1.05
N ILE A 11 2.36 19.01 0.34
CA ILE A 11 3.40 18.00 0.63
C ILE A 11 4.63 18.70 1.23
N PRO A 12 4.66 18.95 2.56
CA PRO A 12 5.78 19.63 3.22
C PRO A 12 7.13 18.89 3.07
N GLY A 13 7.11 17.58 2.77
CA GLY A 13 8.33 16.77 2.56
C GLY A 13 9.16 17.13 1.32
N ILE A 14 8.59 17.83 0.32
CA ILE A 14 9.34 18.27 -0.87
C ILE A 14 10.31 19.40 -0.51
N TRP A 15 9.98 20.21 0.50
CA TRP A 15 10.85 21.29 1.00
C TRP A 15 12.06 20.75 1.78
N TYR A 16 12.01 19.48 2.19
CA TYR A 16 13.09 18.76 2.87
C TYR A 16 14.00 17.97 1.92
N ILE A 17 13.87 18.15 0.59
CA ILE A 17 14.84 17.61 -0.37
C ILE A 17 16.17 18.35 -0.16
N LYS A 18 16.99 17.81 0.75
CA LYS A 18 18.37 18.22 1.07
C LYS A 18 19.35 17.92 -0.08
N PHE A 19 18.89 17.69 -1.30
CA PHE A 19 19.75 17.38 -2.43
C PHE A 19 20.04 18.65 -3.24
N LYS A 20 21.13 19.31 -2.85
CA LYS A 20 21.91 20.19 -3.71
C LYS A 20 22.32 19.39 -4.97
N PHE A 21 21.59 19.60 -6.07
CA PHE A 21 22.04 19.39 -7.45
C PHE A 21 22.30 17.98 -8.02
N LEU A 22 22.12 16.88 -7.28
CA LEU A 22 22.15 15.52 -7.86
C LEU A 22 20.91 14.73 -7.43
N LEU A 23 20.01 14.45 -8.38
CA LEU A 23 18.91 13.52 -8.18
C LEU A 23 19.49 12.12 -7.92
N PRO A 24 19.25 11.50 -6.75
CA PRO A 24 19.78 10.17 -6.45
C PRO A 24 18.93 9.11 -7.18
N ILE A 25 19.09 9.02 -8.50
CA ILE A 25 18.28 8.16 -9.39
C ILE A 25 18.30 6.70 -8.92
N ALA A 26 19.46 6.19 -8.50
CA ALA A 26 19.58 4.82 -7.98
C ALA A 26 18.70 4.58 -6.73
N HIS A 27 18.65 5.57 -5.82
CA HIS A 27 17.82 5.50 -4.62
C HIS A 27 16.33 5.55 -4.97
N ILE A 28 15.94 6.45 -5.88
CA ILE A 28 14.55 6.59 -6.35
C ILE A 28 14.08 5.30 -7.02
N LEU A 29 14.90 4.71 -7.89
CA LEU A 29 14.58 3.45 -8.55
C LEU A 29 14.43 2.32 -7.52
N ASN A 30 15.36 2.22 -6.56
CA ASN A 30 15.27 1.24 -5.48
C ASN A 30 13.96 1.38 -4.68
N ASN A 31 13.57 2.61 -4.33
CA ASN A 31 12.33 2.87 -3.62
C ASN A 31 11.11 2.50 -4.45
N LEU A 32 11.10 2.82 -5.75
CA LEU A 32 10.04 2.41 -6.67
C LEU A 32 9.91 0.89 -6.74
N PHE A 33 11.03 0.15 -6.83
CA PHE A 33 11.03 -1.31 -6.83
C PHE A 33 10.43 -1.88 -5.55
N ILE A 34 10.79 -1.32 -4.40
CA ILE A 34 10.25 -1.73 -3.10
C ILE A 34 8.74 -1.45 -3.03
N LEU A 35 8.31 -0.27 -3.49
CA LEU A 35 6.91 0.19 -3.45
C LEU A 35 5.95 -0.69 -4.25
N ILE A 36 6.41 -1.24 -5.38
CA ILE A 36 5.61 -2.14 -6.21
C ILE A 36 5.86 -3.62 -5.89
N SER A 37 6.74 -3.92 -4.93
CA SER A 37 7.14 -5.28 -4.65
C SER A 37 5.97 -6.09 -4.04
N PRO A 38 5.80 -7.36 -4.44
CA PRO A 38 4.85 -8.25 -3.77
C PRO A 38 5.12 -8.37 -2.27
N ASN A 39 6.40 -8.31 -1.88
CA ASN A 39 6.81 -8.36 -0.49
C ASN A 39 6.16 -7.24 0.33
N LEU A 40 6.29 -5.99 -0.09
CA LEU A 40 5.66 -4.86 0.61
C LEU A 40 4.13 -4.95 0.55
N LEU A 41 3.58 -5.25 -0.63
CA LEU A 41 2.14 -5.22 -0.84
C LEU A 41 1.38 -6.31 -0.07
N PHE A 42 1.97 -7.50 0.14
CA PHE A 42 1.23 -8.66 0.66
C PHE A 42 1.89 -9.38 1.85
N TYR A 43 3.20 -9.22 2.08
CA TYR A 43 3.91 -10.04 3.08
C TYR A 43 4.48 -9.24 4.25
N ARG A 44 5.11 -8.08 4.02
CA ARG A 44 5.83 -7.35 5.06
C ARG A 44 5.74 -5.85 4.87
N ASN A 45 5.15 -5.16 5.84
CA ASN A 45 5.05 -3.71 5.83
C ASN A 45 6.30 -3.07 6.47
N ILE A 46 7.23 -2.62 5.63
CA ILE A 46 8.41 -1.86 6.08
C ILE A 46 8.06 -0.42 6.51
N THR A 47 6.82 0.03 6.29
CA THR A 47 6.31 1.36 6.68
C THR A 47 5.58 1.33 8.03
N PHE A 48 5.83 0.28 8.84
CA PHE A 48 5.07 -0.06 10.05
C PHE A 48 5.07 1.02 11.14
N TRP A 49 6.09 1.88 11.20
CA TRP A 49 6.23 2.93 12.20
C TRP A 49 5.13 4.00 12.21
N TRP A 50 4.29 4.06 11.16
CA TRP A 50 3.12 4.95 11.09
C TRP A 50 1.77 4.25 11.32
N GLY A 51 1.78 3.12 12.04
CA GLY A 51 0.55 2.38 12.37
C GLY A 51 0.30 1.15 11.49
N GLY A 52 1.32 0.68 10.77
CA GLY A 52 1.29 -0.60 10.09
C GLY A 52 1.75 -1.73 11.01
N LEU A 53 1.31 -2.96 10.73
CA LEU A 53 1.84 -4.16 11.41
C LEU A 53 2.97 -4.73 10.56
N SER A 54 4.18 -4.82 11.12
CA SER A 54 5.39 -5.22 10.38
C SER A 54 5.32 -6.62 9.78
N GLU A 55 4.53 -7.52 10.39
CA GLU A 55 4.36 -8.92 9.99
C GLU A 55 3.32 -9.12 8.88
N PHE A 56 2.59 -8.07 8.51
CA PHE A 56 1.58 -8.11 7.45
C PHE A 56 2.00 -7.19 6.31
N GLY A 57 1.63 -7.53 5.08
CA GLY A 57 1.70 -6.58 3.97
C GLY A 57 0.68 -5.44 4.13
N ILE A 58 0.72 -4.48 3.20
CA ILE A 58 -0.30 -3.42 3.14
C ILE A 58 -1.69 -3.99 2.83
N ASN A 59 -1.75 -5.06 2.05
CA ASN A 59 -2.97 -5.76 1.67
C ASN A 59 -2.91 -7.22 2.17
N TYR A 60 -4.10 -7.80 2.36
CA TYR A 60 -4.27 -9.23 2.62
C TYR A 60 -3.79 -10.07 1.44
N VAL A 61 -3.16 -11.21 1.71
CA VAL A 61 -2.68 -12.14 0.66
C VAL A 61 -3.88 -12.66 -0.14
N THR A 62 -5.00 -12.92 0.53
CA THR A 62 -6.28 -13.26 -0.09
C THR A 62 -6.78 -12.24 -1.12
N PHE A 63 -6.35 -10.97 -1.04
CA PHE A 63 -6.69 -9.96 -2.05
C PHE A 63 -5.91 -10.09 -3.35
N LEU A 64 -4.80 -10.83 -3.39
CA LEU A 64 -3.96 -10.97 -4.58
C LEU A 64 -4.74 -11.35 -5.86
N PRO A 65 -5.59 -12.40 -5.89
CA PRO A 65 -6.35 -12.75 -7.10
C PRO A 65 -7.30 -11.62 -7.54
N PHE A 66 -7.98 -10.96 -6.59
CA PHE A 66 -8.88 -9.84 -6.91
C PHE A 66 -8.08 -8.64 -7.42
N PHE A 67 -6.95 -8.35 -6.81
CA PHE A 67 -6.04 -7.29 -7.24
C PHE A 67 -5.60 -7.50 -8.69
N LEU A 68 -5.17 -8.71 -9.08
CA LEU A 68 -4.77 -9.03 -10.45
C LEU A 68 -5.92 -8.86 -11.47
N ILE A 69 -7.12 -9.34 -11.13
CA ILE A 69 -8.31 -9.17 -11.98
C ILE A 69 -8.65 -7.67 -12.11
N GLY A 70 -8.56 -6.92 -11.01
CA GLY A 70 -8.73 -5.48 -10.97
C GLY A 70 -7.78 -4.74 -11.89
N LEU A 71 -6.48 -5.08 -11.87
CA LEU A 71 -5.49 -4.55 -12.80
C LEU A 71 -5.91 -4.85 -14.25
N ILE A 72 -6.16 -6.11 -14.61
CA ILE A 72 -6.52 -6.48 -15.99
C ILE A 72 -7.76 -5.73 -16.49
N LYS A 73 -8.77 -5.54 -15.64
CA LYS A 73 -10.05 -4.92 -16.01
C LYS A 73 -10.03 -3.40 -16.01
N GLN A 74 -9.20 -2.77 -15.19
CA GLN A 74 -9.19 -1.32 -15.04
C GLN A 74 -8.18 -0.61 -15.96
N PHE A 75 -7.18 -1.32 -16.46
CA PHE A 75 -6.15 -0.79 -17.36
C PHE A 75 -6.69 -0.33 -18.74
N PRO A 76 -7.67 -1.00 -19.38
CA PRO A 76 -8.26 -0.47 -20.60
C PRO A 76 -9.18 0.73 -20.29
N GLY A 77 -8.68 1.95 -20.55
CA GLY A 77 -9.51 3.16 -20.67
C GLY A 77 -9.49 4.14 -19.49
N LYS A 78 -8.92 3.80 -18.32
CA LYS A 78 -8.89 4.70 -17.14
C LYS A 78 -7.53 5.35 -16.88
N LYS A 79 -7.07 6.16 -17.85
CA LYS A 79 -5.78 6.89 -17.81
C LYS A 79 -5.57 7.72 -16.54
N ILE A 80 -6.64 8.29 -15.96
CA ILE A 80 -6.58 9.13 -14.76
C ILE A 80 -6.15 8.31 -13.52
N LEU A 81 -6.66 7.09 -13.36
CA LEU A 81 -6.30 6.24 -12.22
C LEU A 81 -4.83 5.81 -12.28
N MET A 82 -4.34 5.49 -13.48
CA MET A 82 -2.93 5.18 -13.71
C MET A 82 -2.02 6.38 -13.44
N LEU A 83 -2.42 7.57 -13.88
CA LEU A 83 -1.69 8.80 -13.59
C LEU A 83 -1.63 9.05 -12.08
N PHE A 84 -2.72 8.84 -11.35
CA PHE A 84 -2.73 8.97 -9.89
C PHE A 84 -1.83 7.94 -9.21
N LEU A 85 -1.85 6.67 -9.65
CA LEU A 85 -0.95 5.63 -9.14
C LEU A 85 0.52 6.00 -9.38
N ALA A 86 0.86 6.33 -10.61
CA ALA A 86 2.22 6.71 -10.98
C ALA A 86 2.67 7.94 -10.18
N TRP A 87 1.79 8.92 -10.02
CA TRP A 87 2.05 10.10 -9.22
C TRP A 87 2.33 9.74 -7.75
N VAL A 88 1.45 9.01 -7.06
CA VAL A 88 1.68 8.63 -5.65
C VAL A 88 2.95 7.78 -5.48
N LEU A 89 3.23 6.84 -6.38
CA LEU A 89 4.43 6.01 -6.33
C LEU A 89 5.70 6.85 -6.51
N ILE A 90 5.70 7.78 -7.47
CA ILE A 90 6.81 8.69 -7.71
C ILE A 90 7.03 9.59 -6.48
N PHE A 91 5.98 10.24 -5.96
CA PHE A 91 6.14 11.12 -4.79
C PHE A 91 6.59 10.35 -3.54
N SER A 92 6.10 9.12 -3.34
CA SER A 92 6.55 8.26 -2.24
C SER A 92 8.01 7.83 -2.39
N ALA A 93 8.45 7.53 -3.62
CA ALA A 93 9.83 7.15 -3.90
C ALA A 93 10.83 8.30 -3.74
N PHE A 94 10.38 9.53 -4.00
CA PHE A 94 11.16 10.76 -3.80
C PHE A 94 11.19 11.23 -2.34
N SER A 95 10.39 10.62 -1.46
CA SER A 95 10.37 10.98 -0.04
C SER A 95 11.73 10.72 0.60
N PRO A 96 12.35 11.71 1.26
CA PRO A 96 13.59 11.49 1.99
C PRO A 96 13.40 10.51 3.15
N ASP A 97 12.19 10.46 3.71
CA ASP A 97 11.82 9.58 4.82
C ASP A 97 11.37 8.18 4.39
N PHE A 98 11.57 7.79 3.12
CA PHE A 98 11.25 6.42 2.69
C PHE A 98 12.16 5.40 3.41
N PRO A 99 11.65 4.25 3.91
CA PRO A 99 10.29 3.70 3.74
C PRO A 99 9.24 4.19 4.74
N GLU A 100 9.62 4.99 5.72
CA GLU A 100 8.73 5.57 6.72
C GLU A 100 7.92 6.76 6.17
N SER A 101 7.66 6.82 4.86
CA SER A 101 6.88 7.90 4.28
C SER A 101 5.39 7.61 4.37
N ARG A 102 4.63 8.50 5.01
CA ARG A 102 3.15 8.43 5.04
C ARG A 102 2.52 8.61 3.65
N LEU A 103 3.26 9.15 2.68
CA LEU A 103 2.76 9.46 1.33
C LEU A 103 2.27 8.20 0.61
N PHE A 104 2.84 7.05 0.91
CA PHE A 104 2.41 5.79 0.32
C PHE A 104 0.96 5.46 0.68
N TYR A 105 0.49 5.76 1.89
CA TYR A 105 -0.89 5.48 2.31
C TYR A 105 -1.95 6.26 1.50
N LEU A 106 -1.55 7.31 0.78
CA LEU A 106 -2.43 8.00 -0.18
C LEU A 106 -2.81 7.10 -1.38
N SER A 107 -2.09 5.99 -1.60
CA SER A 107 -2.45 4.97 -2.59
C SER A 107 -3.55 4.01 -2.10
N GLY A 108 -3.92 4.05 -0.82
CA GLY A 108 -4.94 3.16 -0.23
C GLY A 108 -6.29 3.14 -0.96
N PRO A 109 -6.90 4.30 -1.30
CA PRO A 109 -8.12 4.34 -2.08
C PRO A 109 -7.99 3.66 -3.45
N LEU A 110 -6.80 3.74 -4.06
CA LEU A 110 -6.55 3.13 -5.36
C LEU A 110 -6.45 1.60 -5.27
N TRP A 111 -5.75 1.07 -4.27
CA TRP A 111 -5.74 -0.36 -3.99
C TRP A 111 -7.16 -0.89 -3.74
N SER A 112 -7.95 -0.12 -2.98
CA SER A 112 -9.37 -0.42 -2.72
C SER A 112 -10.19 -0.49 -4.01
N ILE A 113 -10.00 0.46 -4.94
CA ILE A 113 -10.69 0.46 -6.26
C ILE A 113 -10.29 -0.77 -7.09
N LEU A 114 -9.00 -1.13 -7.13
CA LEU A 114 -8.53 -2.28 -7.90
C LEU A 114 -9.09 -3.59 -7.34
N ILE A 115 -8.99 -3.79 -6.02
CA ILE A 115 -9.52 -4.96 -5.34
C ILE A 115 -11.05 -5.03 -5.50
N GLY A 116 -11.76 -3.93 -5.29
CA GLY A 116 -13.22 -3.85 -5.44
C GLY A 116 -13.69 -4.15 -6.87
N THR A 117 -12.99 -3.62 -7.88
CA THR A 117 -13.22 -3.96 -9.29
C THR A 117 -13.03 -5.46 -9.51
N GLY A 118 -11.92 -6.02 -9.01
CA GLY A 118 -11.59 -7.43 -9.12
C GLY A 118 -12.64 -8.35 -8.50
N MET A 119 -13.08 -8.03 -7.28
CA MET A 119 -14.17 -8.72 -6.61
C MET A 119 -15.46 -8.67 -7.43
N THR A 120 -15.86 -7.48 -7.88
CA THR A 120 -17.09 -7.29 -8.67
C THR A 120 -17.11 -8.18 -9.91
N PHE A 121 -16.02 -8.18 -10.69
CA PHE A 121 -15.91 -9.04 -11.87
C PHE A 121 -15.86 -10.53 -11.52
N SER A 122 -15.20 -10.88 -10.42
CA SER A 122 -15.15 -12.28 -9.96
C SER A 122 -16.56 -12.79 -9.63
N PHE A 123 -17.37 -12.02 -8.90
CA PHE A 123 -18.73 -12.42 -8.52
C PHE A 123 -19.72 -12.48 -9.69
N GLN A 124 -19.42 -11.83 -10.82
CA GLN A 124 -20.24 -11.91 -12.04
C GLN A 124 -20.04 -13.21 -12.84
N VAL A 125 -19.00 -14.00 -12.51
CA VAL A 125 -18.74 -15.27 -13.19
C VAL A 125 -19.89 -16.25 -12.94
N ARG A 126 -20.55 -16.70 -14.02
CA ARG A 126 -21.70 -17.63 -13.95
C ARG A 126 -21.32 -19.06 -13.58
N ASN A 127 -20.05 -19.44 -13.76
CA ASN A 127 -19.59 -20.78 -13.50
C ASN A 127 -19.61 -21.10 -11.99
N LYS A 128 -20.35 -22.14 -11.60
CA LYS A 128 -20.54 -22.57 -10.20
C LYS A 128 -19.22 -22.91 -9.50
N PHE A 129 -18.26 -23.51 -10.21
CA PHE A 129 -16.95 -23.85 -9.64
C PHE A 129 -16.21 -22.57 -9.21
N PHE A 130 -16.07 -21.60 -10.12
CA PHE A 130 -15.42 -20.32 -9.81
C PHE A 130 -16.16 -19.54 -8.73
N LYS A 131 -17.49 -19.57 -8.74
CA LYS A 131 -18.30 -18.92 -7.70
C LYS A 131 -18.02 -19.52 -6.32
N THR A 132 -17.90 -20.85 -6.23
CA THR A 132 -17.54 -21.55 -5.00
C THR A 132 -16.13 -21.16 -4.54
N LEU A 133 -15.16 -21.11 -5.46
CA LEU A 133 -13.79 -20.70 -5.18
C LEU A 133 -13.73 -19.26 -4.62
N ILE A 134 -14.50 -18.33 -5.17
CA ILE A 134 -14.57 -16.94 -4.70
C ILE A 134 -15.19 -16.86 -3.30
N ILE A 135 -16.21 -17.67 -3.01
CA ILE A 135 -16.80 -17.76 -1.66
C ILE A 135 -15.76 -18.30 -0.67
N CYS A 136 -15.03 -19.36 -1.03
CA CYS A 136 -13.94 -19.88 -0.19
C CYS A 136 -12.86 -18.83 0.07
N LEU A 137 -12.42 -18.09 -0.96
CA LEU A 137 -11.49 -16.96 -0.80
C LEU A 137 -12.07 -15.88 0.13
N SER A 138 -13.36 -15.58 0.03
CA SER A 138 -14.01 -14.60 0.91
C SER A 138 -14.03 -15.06 2.38
N LEU A 139 -14.13 -16.37 2.64
CA LEU A 139 -13.99 -16.92 3.99
C LEU A 139 -12.56 -16.82 4.51
N PHE A 140 -11.56 -17.07 3.65
CA PHE A 140 -10.15 -16.83 4.00
C PHE A 140 -9.87 -15.37 4.34
N LEU A 141 -10.56 -14.42 3.69
CA LEU A 141 -10.46 -13.01 4.04
C LEU A 141 -10.90 -12.74 5.48
N ILE A 142 -12.02 -13.32 5.90
CA ILE A 142 -12.53 -13.19 7.28
C ILE A 142 -11.52 -13.77 8.26
N TYR A 143 -10.91 -14.90 7.91
CA TYR A 143 -9.84 -15.50 8.70
C TYR A 143 -8.60 -14.60 8.82
N GLU A 144 -8.08 -14.07 7.71
CA GLU A 144 -6.94 -13.14 7.72
C GLU A 144 -7.25 -11.87 8.51
N TYR A 145 -8.46 -11.34 8.40
CA TYR A 145 -8.90 -10.20 9.20
C TYR A 145 -8.95 -10.53 10.69
N GLY A 146 -9.45 -11.71 11.06
CA GLY A 146 -9.44 -12.20 12.44
C GLY A 146 -8.02 -12.32 13.00
N GLN A 147 -7.08 -12.84 12.19
CA GLN A 147 -5.66 -12.91 12.55
C GLN A 147 -5.05 -11.51 12.74
N LEU A 148 -5.36 -10.57 11.85
CA LEU A 148 -4.91 -9.18 11.98
C LEU A 148 -5.43 -8.55 13.29
N LEU A 149 -6.72 -8.69 13.59
CA LEU A 149 -7.30 -8.17 14.83
C LEU A 149 -6.69 -8.82 16.06
N HIS A 150 -6.53 -10.15 16.04
CA HIS A 150 -5.88 -10.87 17.12
C HIS A 150 -4.46 -10.35 17.36
N TYR A 151 -3.68 -10.22 16.29
CA TYR A 151 -2.32 -9.70 16.37
C TYR A 151 -2.29 -8.26 16.89
N TYR A 152 -3.14 -7.40 16.34
CA TYR A 152 -3.23 -5.99 16.71
C TYR A 152 -3.61 -5.79 18.18
N PHE A 153 -4.56 -6.56 18.71
CA PHE A 153 -5.01 -6.39 20.09
C PHE A 153 -4.22 -7.19 21.12
N ARG A 154 -3.58 -8.30 20.73
CA ARG A 154 -2.86 -9.18 21.67
C ARG A 154 -1.34 -9.01 21.60
N HIS A 155 -0.77 -9.02 20.41
CA HIS A 155 0.69 -9.07 20.23
C HIS A 155 1.31 -7.68 20.08
N TYR A 156 0.66 -6.79 19.33
CA TYR A 156 1.19 -5.45 19.08
C TYR A 156 1.46 -4.63 20.35
N PRO A 157 0.58 -4.60 21.38
CA PRO A 157 0.87 -3.85 22.61
C PRO A 157 2.10 -4.39 23.36
N ILE A 158 2.31 -5.71 23.34
CA ILE A 158 3.48 -6.36 23.95
C ILE A 158 4.75 -5.95 23.20
N SER A 159 4.72 -6.01 21.87
CA SER A 159 5.85 -5.63 21.01
C SER A 159 6.22 -4.15 21.13
N VAL A 160 5.24 -3.26 21.34
CA VAL A 160 5.45 -1.83 21.57
C VAL A 160 6.03 -1.59 22.96
N SER A 161 5.41 -2.14 24.01
CA SER A 161 5.88 -1.97 25.40
C SER A 161 7.31 -2.50 25.61
N GLY A 162 7.68 -3.59 24.95
CA GLY A 162 9.03 -4.16 25.00
C GLY A 162 10.07 -3.46 24.13
N ASN A 163 9.68 -2.49 23.28
CA ASN A 163 10.58 -1.73 22.40
C ASN A 163 10.46 -0.21 22.56
N LEU A 164 9.89 0.28 23.68
CA LEU A 164 9.71 1.71 23.94
C LEU A 164 11.02 2.51 23.74
N ASP A 165 12.16 1.97 24.14
CA ASP A 165 13.48 2.61 23.97
C ASP A 165 13.90 2.80 22.51
N LYS A 166 13.46 1.91 21.61
CA LYS A 166 13.72 2.01 20.16
C LYS A 166 12.70 2.88 19.44
N ILE A 167 11.48 2.99 20.00
CA ILE A 167 10.39 3.80 19.46
C ILE A 167 10.58 5.28 19.82
N HIS A 168 11.11 5.59 21.02
CA HIS A 168 11.37 6.95 21.47
C HIS A 168 12.71 7.54 21.00
N GLY A 169 13.66 6.72 20.54
CA GLY A 169 14.94 7.20 19.99
C GLY A 169 14.86 7.88 18.61
N ILE A 170 13.65 7.99 18.04
CA ILE A 170 13.39 8.53 16.69
C ILE A 170 12.62 9.88 16.75
N PHE A 171 12.20 10.34 17.94
CA PHE A 171 11.52 11.63 18.13
C PHE A 171 12.40 12.65 18.86
#